data_AF-A0A923AQ50-F1
#
_entry.id   AF-A0A923AQ50-F1
#
_cell.length_a   1.000
_cell.length_b   1.000
_cell.length_c   1.000
_cell.angle_alpha   90.00
_cell.angle_beta   90.00
_cell.angle_gamma   90.00
#
_symmetry.space_group_name_H-M   'P 1'
#
loop_
_entity.id
_entity.type
_entity.pdbx_description
1 polymer ?
#
loop_
_entity_poly.entity_id
_entity_poly.type
_entity_poly.pdbx_seq_one_letter_code
_entity_poly.pdbx_strand_id
1 'polypeptide(L)'
;AGEAVFQVFDMAAFAAATFIGALLMLAEADPRLMIPLLLWVFGYLALMRWTIRRAGPASQASSEARSAVTGRVVDSYSNIHSVKLFAHQDAEINFAREAIEKSRQTYQTEMRIVTKMDVALTFINGLMILGVGGLALWFWVQGTATVGVVAAAVALVLRINSMTYWIMWASTNLVQNLGTLAEGMQTIAQPITLVDKPGAADLTFREGLLELRDVSHHYGRSFGGLRNVNLTIRPGEKLGVVGRSGAGKSTLVKLILRFYDTESGAILIDGQNISDVTQESLRRQIGMVQQDSSLLHRSVRDNILYGRPDASEAEMIAAAKKAEAHDFILALEDPQGRKGYDAHVGERGVKLSGGQRQRVALARVILKDAPILVLDEATSALDSEAEAAIQQALYGVMQGKTVIAIAHRLSTIAAMDRVVVLEDGQMAEEGRHQDLLRKNGLYARFWARQSGGFIGLEEEAAE
;
A
#
# COMPACT_ATOMS: atom_id res chain seq x y z
N ALA A 1 -8.92 17.46 -7.78
CA ALA A 1 -8.26 18.66 -7.19
C ALA A 1 -8.35 19.88 -8.11
N GLY A 2 -7.83 19.81 -9.34
CA GLY A 2 -7.88 20.95 -10.29
C GLY A 2 -9.29 21.47 -10.59
N GLU A 3 -10.24 20.57 -10.82
CA GLU A 3 -11.64 20.92 -11.07
C GLU A 3 -12.32 21.61 -9.88
N ALA A 4 -12.08 21.13 -8.65
CA ALA A 4 -12.61 21.73 -7.44
C ALA A 4 -12.03 23.14 -7.18
N VAL A 5 -10.73 23.34 -7.44
CA VAL A 5 -10.09 24.67 -7.31
C VAL A 5 -10.65 25.63 -8.36
N PHE A 6 -10.75 25.19 -9.63
CA PHE A 6 -11.32 25.98 -10.70
C PHE A 6 -12.77 26.40 -10.40
N GLN A 7 -13.61 25.45 -9.99
CA GLN A 7 -15.01 25.73 -9.63
C GLN A 7 -15.13 26.77 -8.51
N VAL A 8 -14.24 26.79 -7.53
CA VAL A 8 -14.28 27.77 -6.44
C VAL A 8 -13.87 29.16 -6.89
N PHE A 9 -12.80 29.27 -7.68
CA PHE A 9 -12.35 30.55 -8.22
C PHE A 9 -13.38 31.15 -9.17
N ASP A 10 -13.92 30.33 -10.08
CA ASP A 10 -14.96 30.74 -11.02
C ASP A 10 -16.25 31.14 -10.28
N MET A 11 -16.64 30.34 -9.27
CA MET A 11 -17.77 30.65 -8.39
C MET A 11 -17.60 31.97 -7.67
N ALA A 12 -16.45 32.17 -7.00
CA ALA A 12 -16.21 33.39 -6.23
C ALA A 12 -16.17 34.63 -7.13
N ALA A 13 -15.51 34.54 -8.28
CA ALA A 13 -15.40 35.64 -9.24
C ALA A 13 -16.78 35.99 -9.86
N PHE A 14 -17.51 34.98 -10.34
CA PHE A 14 -18.79 35.19 -11.00
C PHE A 14 -19.89 35.65 -10.02
N ALA A 15 -19.89 35.11 -8.79
CA ALA A 15 -20.76 35.57 -7.72
C ALA A 15 -20.45 37.02 -7.34
N ALA A 16 -19.18 37.35 -7.06
CA ALA A 16 -18.77 38.71 -6.69
C ALA A 16 -19.13 39.73 -7.79
N ALA A 17 -18.83 39.42 -9.06
CA ALA A 17 -19.17 40.30 -10.18
C ALA A 17 -20.69 40.52 -10.31
N THR A 18 -21.49 39.46 -10.17
CA THR A 18 -22.95 39.56 -10.25
C THR A 18 -23.52 40.34 -9.07
N PHE A 19 -23.02 40.13 -7.85
CA PHE A 19 -23.48 40.87 -6.66
C PHE A 19 -23.08 42.33 -6.69
N ILE A 20 -21.84 42.65 -7.05
CA ILE A 20 -21.38 44.03 -7.15
C ILE A 20 -22.14 44.76 -8.27
N GLY A 21 -22.30 44.11 -9.43
CA GLY A 21 -23.11 44.64 -10.52
C GLY A 21 -24.57 44.90 -10.12
N ALA A 22 -25.18 43.96 -9.38
CA ALA A 22 -26.52 44.13 -8.81
C ALA A 22 -26.63 45.37 -7.94
N LEU A 23 -25.67 45.53 -7.05
CA LEU A 23 -25.67 46.55 -6.02
C LEU A 23 -25.49 47.94 -6.63
N LEU A 24 -24.56 48.08 -7.59
CA LEU A 24 -24.34 49.32 -8.34
C LEU A 24 -25.57 49.71 -9.16
N MET A 25 -26.15 48.76 -9.90
CA MET A 25 -27.30 49.03 -10.76
C MET A 25 -28.55 49.42 -9.97
N LEU A 26 -28.78 48.78 -8.81
CA LEU A 26 -29.88 49.16 -7.91
C LEU A 26 -29.63 50.50 -7.22
N ALA A 27 -28.38 50.81 -6.85
CA ALA A 27 -28.01 52.09 -6.24
C ALA A 27 -28.23 53.28 -7.18
N GLU A 28 -27.95 53.12 -8.47
CA GLU A 28 -28.22 54.15 -9.49
C GLU A 28 -29.71 54.41 -9.67
N ALA A 29 -30.56 53.38 -9.52
CA ALA A 29 -32.00 53.51 -9.65
C ALA A 29 -32.65 54.15 -8.41
N ASP A 30 -32.46 53.54 -7.24
CA ASP A 30 -32.84 54.10 -5.94
C ASP A 30 -32.07 53.35 -4.82
N PRO A 31 -31.27 54.04 -4.00
CA PRO A 31 -30.49 53.43 -2.92
C PRO A 31 -31.31 52.56 -1.95
N ARG A 32 -32.63 52.79 -1.82
CA ARG A 32 -33.51 52.02 -0.95
C ARG A 32 -33.75 50.60 -1.46
N LEU A 33 -33.62 50.35 -2.77
CA LEU A 33 -33.70 49.01 -3.36
C LEU A 33 -32.54 48.11 -2.92
N MET A 34 -31.45 48.68 -2.40
CA MET A 34 -30.32 47.91 -1.86
C MET A 34 -30.64 47.27 -0.51
N ILE A 35 -31.60 47.80 0.25
CA ILE A 35 -31.86 47.35 1.62
C ILE A 35 -32.26 45.86 1.68
N PRO A 36 -33.25 45.37 0.90
CA PRO A 36 -33.59 43.95 0.91
C PRO A 36 -32.46 43.06 0.40
N LEU A 37 -31.66 43.54 -0.56
CA LEU A 37 -30.52 42.81 -1.11
C LEU A 37 -29.39 42.67 -0.06
N LEU A 38 -29.08 43.72 0.69
CA LEU A 38 -28.07 43.68 1.75
C LEU A 38 -28.51 42.78 2.92
N LEU A 39 -29.78 42.84 3.31
CA LEU A 39 -30.34 41.92 4.32
C LEU A 39 -30.27 40.47 3.84
N TRP A 40 -30.54 40.23 2.56
CA TRP A 40 -30.40 38.92 1.93
C TRP A 40 -28.94 38.44 1.95
N VAL A 41 -27.96 39.28 1.58
CA VAL A 41 -26.53 38.92 1.60
C VAL A 41 -26.11 38.49 3.01
N PHE A 42 -26.52 39.24 4.03
CA PHE A 42 -26.22 38.89 5.42
C PHE A 42 -26.84 37.54 5.81
N GLY A 43 -28.11 37.32 5.48
CA GLY A 43 -28.81 36.06 5.73
C GLY A 43 -28.17 34.87 4.99
N TYR A 44 -27.77 35.08 3.74
CA TYR A 44 -27.11 34.08 2.90
C TYR A 44 -25.75 33.69 3.48
N LEU A 45 -24.90 34.65 3.83
CA LEU A 45 -23.57 34.39 4.41
C LEU A 45 -23.68 33.70 5.78
N ALA A 46 -24.66 34.09 6.61
CA ALA A 46 -24.92 33.44 7.89
C ALA A 46 -25.35 31.98 7.71
N LEU A 47 -26.26 31.72 6.75
CA LEU A 47 -26.70 30.37 6.42
C LEU A 47 -25.56 29.54 5.83
N MET A 48 -24.77 30.10 4.92
CA MET A 48 -23.60 29.44 4.34
C MET A 48 -22.59 29.04 5.41
N ARG A 49 -22.28 29.93 6.36
CA ARG A 49 -21.39 29.63 7.50
C ARG A 49 -21.96 28.52 8.39
N TRP A 50 -23.27 28.53 8.62
CA TRP A 50 -23.96 27.48 9.38
C TRP A 50 -23.90 26.12 8.67
N THR A 51 -24.15 26.10 7.36
CA THR A 51 -24.09 24.89 6.53
C THR A 51 -22.67 24.33 6.54
N ILE A 52 -21.66 25.12 6.18
CA ILE A 52 -20.27 24.64 6.10
C ILE A 52 -19.82 24.02 7.44
N ARG A 53 -20.16 24.65 8.56
CA ARG A 53 -19.79 24.16 9.89
C ARG A 53 -20.48 22.87 10.31
N ARG A 54 -21.66 22.56 9.79
CA ARG A 54 -22.44 21.36 10.16
C ARG A 54 -22.37 20.26 9.12
N ALA A 55 -22.44 20.61 7.85
CA ALA A 55 -22.37 19.68 6.73
C ALA A 55 -20.99 19.05 6.59
N GLY A 56 -19.90 19.79 6.86
CA GLY A 56 -18.53 19.24 6.78
C GLY A 56 -18.32 17.98 7.64
N PRO A 57 -18.48 18.06 8.98
CA PRO A 57 -18.34 16.90 9.87
C PRO A 57 -19.36 15.79 9.57
N ALA A 58 -20.59 16.14 9.19
CA ALA A 58 -21.61 15.14 8.84
C ALA A 58 -21.26 14.38 7.55
N SER A 59 -20.73 15.08 6.54
CA SER A 59 -20.26 14.48 5.29
C SER A 59 -19.05 13.58 5.51
N GLN A 60 -18.13 13.98 6.40
CA GLN A 60 -17.01 13.14 6.81
C GLN A 60 -17.48 11.84 7.47
N ALA A 61 -18.36 11.92 8.48
CA ALA A 61 -18.92 10.74 9.14
C ALA A 61 -19.70 9.82 8.16
N SER A 62 -20.41 10.41 7.20
CA SER A 62 -21.12 9.71 6.12
C SER A 62 -20.15 8.99 5.18
N SER A 63 -19.07 9.65 4.77
CA SER A 63 -17.98 9.10 3.96
C SER A 63 -17.29 7.93 4.67
N GLU A 64 -16.90 8.10 5.93
CA GLU A 64 -16.28 7.04 6.74
C GLU A 64 -17.19 5.80 6.87
N ALA A 65 -18.47 6.00 7.16
CA ALA A 65 -19.43 4.90 7.27
C ALA A 65 -19.64 4.18 5.93
N ARG A 66 -19.64 4.92 4.81
CA ARG A 66 -19.69 4.34 3.46
C ARG A 66 -18.42 3.53 3.14
N SER A 67 -17.25 4.06 3.47
CA SER A 67 -15.97 3.35 3.32
C SER A 67 -15.94 2.07 4.14
N ALA A 68 -16.51 2.07 5.36
CA ALA A 68 -16.62 0.87 6.18
C ALA A 68 -17.52 -0.20 5.55
N VAL A 69 -18.61 0.18 4.88
CA VAL A 69 -19.45 -0.77 4.12
C VAL A 69 -18.64 -1.42 3.00
N THR A 70 -17.94 -0.62 2.19
CA THR A 70 -17.08 -1.16 1.12
C THR A 70 -16.00 -2.06 1.69
N GLY A 71 -15.34 -1.66 2.78
CA GLY A 71 -14.31 -2.45 3.45
C GLY A 71 -14.83 -3.80 3.93
N ARG A 72 -15.98 -3.85 4.61
CA ARG A 72 -16.59 -5.11 5.07
C ARG A 72 -16.95 -6.02 3.89
N VAL A 73 -17.56 -5.48 2.83
CA VAL A 73 -17.91 -6.27 1.64
C VAL A 73 -16.65 -6.86 0.98
N VAL A 74 -15.60 -6.05 0.80
CA VAL A 74 -14.34 -6.53 0.23
C VAL A 74 -13.73 -7.62 1.11
N ASP A 75 -13.72 -7.48 2.43
CA ASP A 75 -13.22 -8.49 3.35
C ASP A 75 -13.97 -9.83 3.23
N SER A 76 -15.31 -9.80 3.22
CA SER A 76 -16.14 -10.99 3.02
C SER A 76 -15.87 -11.68 1.68
N TYR A 77 -15.65 -10.92 0.60
CA TYR A 77 -15.33 -11.46 -0.72
C TYR A 77 -13.91 -12.02 -0.79
N SER A 78 -12.93 -11.31 -0.24
CA SER A 78 -11.54 -11.77 -0.15
C SER A 78 -11.41 -13.05 0.66
N ASN A 79 -12.27 -13.23 1.68
CA ASN A 79 -12.28 -14.38 2.57
C ASN A 79 -13.49 -15.31 2.37
N ILE A 80 -14.09 -15.31 1.16
CA ILE A 80 -15.35 -16.03 0.90
C ILE A 80 -15.29 -17.52 1.21
N HIS A 81 -14.13 -18.15 0.98
CA HIS A 81 -13.93 -19.56 1.31
C HIS A 81 -14.06 -19.81 2.81
N SER A 82 -13.49 -18.95 3.66
CA SER A 82 -13.61 -19.05 5.11
C SER A 82 -15.07 -18.91 5.54
N VAL A 83 -15.79 -17.91 5.02
CA VAL A 83 -17.22 -17.71 5.32
C VAL A 83 -18.04 -18.95 4.95
N LYS A 84 -17.77 -19.56 3.79
CA LYS A 84 -18.46 -20.77 3.31
C LYS A 84 -18.12 -22.02 4.12
N LEU A 85 -16.86 -22.19 4.52
CA LEU A 85 -16.39 -23.35 5.28
C LEU A 85 -16.97 -23.39 6.70
N PHE A 86 -17.10 -22.23 7.34
CA PHE A 86 -17.58 -22.16 8.72
C PHE A 86 -19.10 -21.97 8.84
N ALA A 87 -19.85 -21.86 7.75
CA ALA A 87 -21.32 -21.83 7.71
C ALA A 87 -22.01 -20.79 8.62
N HIS A 88 -21.35 -19.68 8.98
CA HIS A 88 -21.89 -18.60 9.84
C HIS A 88 -22.63 -17.53 9.02
N GLN A 89 -23.48 -17.93 8.08
CA GLN A 89 -24.08 -17.00 7.11
C GLN A 89 -24.91 -15.89 7.78
N ASP A 90 -25.64 -16.19 8.86
CA ASP A 90 -26.44 -15.20 9.59
C ASP A 90 -25.58 -14.18 10.36
N ALA A 91 -24.44 -14.62 10.91
CA ALA A 91 -23.52 -13.72 11.59
C ALA A 91 -22.89 -12.74 10.58
N GLU A 92 -22.52 -13.24 9.40
CA GLU A 92 -21.96 -12.42 8.33
C GLU A 92 -22.98 -11.41 7.78
N ILE A 93 -24.23 -11.83 7.60
CA ILE A 93 -25.32 -10.94 7.18
C ILE A 93 -25.57 -9.86 8.24
N ASN A 94 -25.59 -10.21 9.52
CA ASN A 94 -25.77 -9.23 10.60
C ASN A 94 -24.59 -8.25 10.69
N PHE A 95 -23.37 -8.73 10.48
CA PHE A 95 -22.17 -7.90 10.40
C PHE A 95 -22.24 -6.90 9.23
N ALA A 96 -22.68 -7.33 8.05
CA ALA A 96 -22.91 -6.41 6.92
C ALA A 96 -24.05 -5.42 7.22
N ARG A 97 -25.16 -5.89 7.80
CA ARG A 97 -26.33 -5.07 8.14
C ARG A 97 -26.00 -3.91 9.06
N GLU A 98 -25.18 -4.15 10.09
CA GLU A 98 -24.76 -3.10 11.03
C GLU A 98 -24.05 -1.93 10.32
N ALA A 99 -23.14 -2.22 9.39
CA ALA A 99 -22.44 -1.19 8.63
C ALA A 99 -23.37 -0.43 7.69
N ILE A 100 -24.28 -1.13 7.01
CA ILE A 100 -25.29 -0.50 6.14
C ILE A 100 -26.20 0.42 6.96
N GLU A 101 -26.62 -0.02 8.15
CA GLU A 101 -27.47 0.77 9.03
C GLU A 101 -26.75 2.02 9.56
N LYS A 102 -25.48 1.88 9.97
CA LYS A 102 -24.65 3.04 10.35
C LYS A 102 -24.51 4.04 9.21
N SER A 103 -24.20 3.55 8.00
CA SER A 103 -24.10 4.38 6.78
C SER A 103 -25.41 5.09 6.45
N ARG A 104 -26.55 4.40 6.60
CA ARG A 104 -27.88 4.98 6.44
C ARG A 104 -28.13 6.11 7.43
N GLN A 105 -27.82 5.92 8.71
CA GLN A 105 -28.05 6.92 9.76
C GLN A 105 -27.18 8.17 9.60
N THR A 106 -25.91 8.01 9.25
CA THR A 106 -24.99 9.13 8.99
C THR A 106 -25.43 9.91 7.75
N TYR A 107 -25.80 9.21 6.67
CA TYR A 107 -26.32 9.84 5.47
C TYR A 107 -27.64 10.59 5.71
N GLN A 108 -28.54 10.03 6.52
CA GLN A 108 -29.78 10.72 6.91
C GLN A 108 -29.51 11.99 7.72
N THR A 109 -28.49 11.99 8.58
CA THR A 109 -28.09 13.17 9.36
C THR A 109 -27.53 14.26 8.47
N GLU A 110 -26.66 13.90 7.51
CA GLU A 110 -26.15 14.80 6.47
C GLU A 110 -27.29 15.40 5.64
N MET A 111 -28.17 14.56 5.09
CA MET A 111 -29.31 15.02 4.28
C MET A 111 -30.26 15.91 5.07
N ARG A 112 -30.48 15.67 6.37
CA ARG A 112 -31.31 16.54 7.21
C ARG A 112 -30.72 17.94 7.36
N ILE A 113 -29.39 18.09 7.34
CA ILE A 113 -28.72 19.40 7.35
C ILE A 113 -28.93 20.10 6.01
N VAL A 114 -28.74 19.38 4.91
CA VAL A 114 -28.95 19.90 3.54
C VAL A 114 -30.40 20.34 3.34
N THR A 115 -31.39 19.54 3.73
CA THR A 115 -32.80 19.93 3.63
C THR A 115 -33.14 21.17 4.45
N LYS A 116 -32.61 21.29 5.67
CA LYS A 116 -32.81 22.50 6.50
C LYS A 116 -32.21 23.73 5.84
N MET A 117 -31.03 23.58 5.23
CA MET A 117 -30.40 24.62 4.45
C MET A 117 -31.27 25.01 3.25
N ASP A 118 -31.73 24.06 2.44
CA ASP A 118 -32.55 24.34 1.25
C ASP A 118 -33.84 25.07 1.59
N VAL A 119 -34.54 24.65 2.65
CA VAL A 119 -35.75 25.33 3.13
C VAL A 119 -35.45 26.76 3.57
N ALA A 120 -34.40 26.97 4.37
CA ALA A 120 -33.99 28.30 4.81
C ALA A 120 -33.56 29.19 3.64
N LEU A 121 -32.84 28.61 2.67
CA LEU A 121 -32.38 29.29 1.47
C LEU A 121 -33.54 29.72 0.58
N THR A 122 -34.52 28.84 0.39
CA THR A 122 -35.75 29.12 -0.35
C THR A 122 -36.50 30.29 0.28
N PHE A 123 -36.62 30.30 1.61
CA PHE A 123 -37.29 31.37 2.34
C PHE A 123 -36.55 32.71 2.24
N ILE A 124 -35.23 32.73 2.46
CA ILE A 124 -34.39 33.93 2.33
C ILE A 124 -34.46 34.47 0.89
N ASN A 125 -34.35 33.61 -0.12
CA ASN A 125 -34.48 33.98 -1.52
C ASN A 125 -35.88 34.53 -1.85
N GLY A 126 -36.93 33.92 -1.33
CA GLY A 126 -38.30 34.39 -1.48
C GLY A 126 -38.50 35.80 -0.91
N LEU A 127 -37.95 36.07 0.29
CA LEU A 127 -37.98 37.40 0.90
C LEU A 127 -37.22 38.44 0.07
N MET A 128 -36.10 38.09 -0.56
CA MET A 128 -35.39 38.99 -1.47
C MET A 128 -36.22 39.30 -2.71
N ILE A 129 -36.85 38.29 -3.33
CA ILE A 129 -37.69 38.48 -4.51
C ILE A 129 -38.87 39.39 -4.20
N LEU A 130 -39.59 39.13 -3.10
CA LEU A 130 -40.70 39.96 -2.67
C LEU A 130 -40.25 41.36 -2.24
N GLY A 131 -39.12 41.47 -1.55
CA GLY A 131 -38.59 42.75 -1.07
C GLY A 131 -38.14 43.67 -2.21
N VAL A 132 -37.23 43.19 -3.06
CA VAL A 132 -36.71 44.00 -4.19
C VAL A 132 -37.78 44.20 -5.25
N GLY A 133 -38.48 43.13 -5.65
CA GLY A 133 -39.55 43.21 -6.67
C GLY A 133 -40.74 44.05 -6.21
N GLY A 134 -41.15 43.91 -4.95
CA GLY A 134 -42.23 44.69 -4.35
C GLY A 134 -41.89 46.18 -4.23
N LEU A 135 -40.68 46.51 -3.76
CA LEU A 135 -40.23 47.91 -3.68
C LEU A 135 -40.06 48.55 -5.07
N ALA A 136 -39.53 47.79 -6.05
CA ALA A 136 -39.41 48.29 -7.42
C ALA A 136 -40.78 48.61 -8.04
N LEU A 137 -41.76 47.71 -7.87
CA LEU A 137 -43.14 47.94 -8.31
C LEU A 137 -43.78 49.14 -7.58
N TRP A 138 -43.54 49.27 -6.28
CA TRP A 138 -44.03 50.38 -5.48
C TRP A 138 -43.49 51.73 -5.97
N PHE A 139 -42.18 51.82 -6.23
CA PHE A 139 -41.55 53.03 -6.77
C PHE A 139 -42.03 53.36 -8.19
N TRP A 140 -42.34 52.36 -9.00
CA TRP A 140 -42.96 52.59 -10.30
C TRP A 140 -44.36 53.20 -10.17
N VAL A 141 -45.20 52.69 -9.26
CA VAL A 141 -46.53 53.26 -8.98
C VAL A 141 -46.45 54.69 -8.46
N GLN A 142 -45.43 55.01 -7.67
CA GLN A 142 -45.18 56.38 -7.18
C GLN A 142 -44.56 57.31 -8.23
N GLY A 143 -44.20 56.80 -9.41
CA GLY A 143 -43.56 57.58 -10.48
C GLY A 143 -42.08 57.91 -10.23
N THR A 144 -41.45 57.31 -9.21
CA THR A 144 -40.03 57.53 -8.88
C THR A 144 -39.10 56.56 -9.62
N ALA A 145 -39.63 55.46 -10.16
CA ALA A 145 -38.87 54.49 -10.97
C ALA A 145 -39.51 54.27 -12.35
N THR A 146 -38.71 53.92 -13.34
CA THR A 146 -39.18 53.57 -14.70
C THR A 146 -39.54 52.09 -14.79
N VAL A 147 -40.33 51.72 -15.81
CA VAL A 147 -40.60 50.31 -16.14
C VAL A 147 -39.32 49.51 -16.37
N GLY A 148 -38.29 50.16 -16.96
CA GLY A 148 -36.97 49.56 -17.17
C GLY A 148 -36.26 49.17 -15.88
N VAL A 149 -36.34 50.01 -14.84
CA VAL A 149 -35.78 49.71 -13.51
C VAL A 149 -36.45 48.49 -12.89
N VAL A 150 -37.78 48.37 -12.99
CA VAL A 150 -38.52 47.22 -12.47
C VAL A 150 -38.11 45.94 -13.18
N ALA A 151 -38.07 45.96 -14.52
CA ALA A 151 -37.65 44.81 -15.32
C ALA A 151 -36.23 44.37 -14.97
N ALA A 152 -35.30 45.33 -14.85
CA ALA A 152 -33.92 45.05 -14.52
C ALA A 152 -33.77 44.50 -13.09
N ALA A 153 -34.44 45.11 -12.09
CA ALA A 153 -34.40 44.65 -10.70
C ALA A 153 -34.95 43.22 -10.54
N VAL A 154 -36.09 42.90 -11.17
CA VAL A 154 -36.67 41.55 -11.13
C VAL A 154 -35.77 40.54 -11.83
N ALA A 155 -35.26 40.86 -13.03
CA ALA A 155 -34.35 39.96 -13.76
C ALA A 155 -33.09 39.65 -12.95
N LEU A 156 -32.53 40.64 -12.26
CA LEU A 156 -31.31 40.50 -11.48
C LEU A 156 -31.54 39.63 -10.23
N VAL A 157 -32.64 39.84 -9.52
CA VAL A 157 -33.04 39.03 -8.37
C VAL A 157 -33.29 37.57 -8.77
N LEU A 158 -33.97 37.33 -9.89
CA LEU A 158 -34.16 35.97 -10.41
C LEU A 158 -32.84 35.30 -10.79
N ARG A 159 -31.91 36.06 -11.39
CA ARG A 159 -30.55 35.56 -11.69
C ARG A 159 -29.79 35.20 -10.41
N ILE A 160 -29.83 36.05 -9.39
CA ILE A 160 -29.23 35.78 -8.08
C ILE A 160 -29.83 34.51 -7.48
N ASN A 161 -31.17 34.35 -7.53
CA ASN A 161 -31.86 33.16 -7.02
C ASN A 161 -31.30 31.86 -7.62
N SER A 162 -31.14 31.80 -8.95
CA SER A 162 -30.59 30.61 -9.62
C SER A 162 -29.14 30.34 -9.22
N MET A 163 -28.31 31.37 -9.13
CA MET A 163 -26.89 31.23 -8.77
C MET A 163 -26.69 30.79 -7.32
N THR A 164 -27.59 31.17 -6.43
CA THR A 164 -27.49 30.92 -4.99
C THR A 164 -27.39 29.43 -4.66
N TYR A 165 -28.18 28.60 -5.34
CA TYR A 165 -28.13 27.13 -5.17
C TYR A 165 -26.81 26.55 -5.69
N TRP A 166 -26.34 27.02 -6.84
CA TRP A 166 -25.08 26.56 -7.42
C TRP A 166 -23.88 26.92 -6.53
N ILE A 167 -23.82 28.16 -6.00
CA ILE A 167 -22.77 28.61 -5.07
C ILE A 167 -22.78 27.77 -3.79
N MET A 168 -23.97 27.47 -3.26
CA MET A 168 -24.11 26.67 -2.04
C MET A 168 -23.63 25.22 -2.25
N TRP A 169 -24.01 24.63 -3.39
CA TRP A 169 -23.55 23.30 -3.79
C TRP A 169 -22.04 23.26 -3.98
N ALA A 170 -21.46 24.20 -4.73
CA ALA A 170 -20.02 24.27 -5.00
C ALA A 170 -19.21 24.46 -3.70
N SER A 171 -19.70 25.30 -2.78
CA SER A 171 -19.05 25.52 -1.47
C SER A 171 -19.05 24.25 -0.61
N THR A 172 -20.17 23.53 -0.58
CA THR A 172 -20.27 22.27 0.18
C THR A 172 -19.40 21.18 -0.43
N ASN A 173 -19.40 21.07 -1.77
CA ASN A 173 -18.58 20.12 -2.51
C ASN A 173 -17.07 20.37 -2.31
N LEU A 174 -16.64 21.64 -2.27
CA LEU A 174 -15.26 22.00 -1.95
C LEU A 174 -14.85 21.46 -0.58
N VAL A 175 -15.64 21.72 0.46
CA VAL A 175 -15.34 21.29 1.84
C VAL A 175 -15.25 19.76 1.91
N GLN A 176 -16.16 19.06 1.23
CA GLN A 176 -16.15 17.60 1.14
C GLN A 176 -14.86 17.09 0.47
N ASN A 177 -14.51 17.65 -0.70
CA ASN A 177 -13.29 17.26 -1.42
C ASN A 177 -12.03 17.54 -0.61
N LEU A 178 -11.97 18.66 0.13
CA LEU A 178 -10.86 18.96 1.03
C LEU A 178 -10.76 17.95 2.17
N GLY A 179 -11.90 17.50 2.71
CA GLY A 179 -11.96 16.43 3.71
C GLY A 179 -11.39 15.11 3.19
N THR A 180 -11.85 14.64 2.03
CA THR A 180 -11.34 13.42 1.38
C THR A 180 -9.86 13.52 1.04
N LEU A 181 -9.39 14.70 0.58
CA LEU A 181 -7.97 14.92 0.33
C LEU A 181 -7.14 14.87 1.61
N ALA A 182 -7.62 15.48 2.71
CA ALA A 182 -6.94 15.44 3.99
C ALA A 182 -6.82 14.01 4.53
N GLU A 183 -7.87 13.20 4.42
CA GLU A 183 -7.86 11.77 4.75
C GLU A 183 -6.85 10.99 3.88
N GLY A 184 -6.87 11.20 2.56
CA GLY A 184 -5.92 10.57 1.64
C GLY A 184 -4.46 10.93 1.98
N MET A 185 -4.19 12.18 2.36
CA MET A 185 -2.86 12.65 2.73
C MET A 185 -2.33 11.98 4.00
N GLN A 186 -3.18 11.62 4.96
CA GLN A 186 -2.73 10.88 6.16
C GLN A 186 -2.13 9.51 5.81
N THR A 187 -2.50 8.92 4.68
CA THR A 187 -1.98 7.62 4.24
C THR A 187 -0.86 7.76 3.21
N ILE A 188 -1.04 8.61 2.20
CA ILE A 188 -0.14 8.71 1.04
C ILE A 188 1.09 9.58 1.34
N ALA A 189 0.97 10.58 2.21
CA ALA A 189 2.03 11.56 2.46
C ALA A 189 2.87 11.24 3.71
N GLN A 190 2.84 10.01 4.19
CA GLN A 190 3.75 9.58 5.26
C GLN A 190 5.19 9.68 4.74
N PRO A 191 6.10 10.33 5.48
CA PRO A 191 7.48 10.49 5.04
C PRO A 191 8.15 9.12 4.90
N ILE A 192 8.91 8.93 3.82
CA ILE A 192 9.77 7.76 3.66
C ILE A 192 10.87 7.86 4.72
N THR A 193 10.88 6.93 5.68
CA THR A 193 11.80 6.98 6.82
C THR A 193 13.19 6.43 6.50
N LEU A 194 13.28 5.45 5.61
CA LEU A 194 14.55 4.84 5.20
C LEU A 194 15.06 5.49 3.92
N VAL A 195 15.98 6.45 4.08
CA VAL A 195 16.60 7.18 2.98
C VAL A 195 18.12 7.01 3.00
N ASP A 196 18.73 7.15 1.83
CA ASP A 196 20.19 7.20 1.74
C ASP A 196 20.71 8.47 2.40
N LYS A 197 21.87 8.38 3.06
CA LYS A 197 22.52 9.55 3.66
C LYS A 197 22.88 10.54 2.54
N PRO A 198 22.84 11.86 2.80
CA PRO A 198 23.32 12.85 1.84
C PRO A 198 24.76 12.55 1.44
N GLY A 199 25.00 12.33 0.14
CA GLY A 199 26.32 11.98 -0.40
C GLY A 199 26.74 10.52 -0.23
N ALA A 200 25.82 9.60 0.05
CA ALA A 200 26.11 8.16 0.06
C ALA A 200 26.72 7.72 -1.27
N ALA A 201 27.85 7.02 -1.21
CA ALA A 201 28.55 6.51 -2.38
C ALA A 201 28.00 5.13 -2.79
N ASP A 202 28.31 4.70 -4.01
CA ASP A 202 28.05 3.32 -4.43
C ASP A 202 28.95 2.34 -3.67
N LEU A 203 28.37 1.22 -3.24
CA LEU A 203 29.10 0.13 -2.59
C LEU A 203 30.19 -0.42 -3.51
N THR A 204 31.45 -0.31 -3.08
CA THR A 204 32.59 -0.87 -3.80
C THR A 204 32.78 -2.33 -3.39
N PHE A 205 32.18 -3.25 -4.16
CA PHE A 205 32.30 -4.69 -3.90
C PHE A 205 33.71 -5.21 -4.24
N ARG A 206 34.29 -6.04 -3.37
CA ARG A 206 35.59 -6.70 -3.56
C ARG A 206 35.46 -8.21 -3.44
N GLU A 207 35.39 -8.72 -2.22
CA GLU A 207 35.40 -10.16 -1.94
C GLU A 207 34.05 -10.65 -1.38
N GLY A 208 33.22 -9.75 -0.86
CA GLY A 208 31.94 -10.09 -0.26
C GLY A 208 32.05 -10.62 1.17
N LEU A 209 33.04 -10.12 1.94
CA LEU A 209 33.11 -10.35 3.38
C LEU A 209 31.96 -9.60 4.06
N LEU A 210 31.10 -10.31 4.79
CA LEU A 210 29.96 -9.72 5.49
C LEU A 210 30.17 -9.83 7.01
N GLU A 211 30.06 -8.70 7.71
CA GLU A 211 30.28 -8.61 9.16
C GLU A 211 29.11 -7.91 9.86
N LEU A 212 28.51 -8.57 10.85
CA LEU A 212 27.62 -7.96 11.83
C LEU A 212 28.41 -7.72 13.10
N ARG A 213 28.44 -6.47 13.56
CA ARG A 213 29.11 -6.05 14.79
C ARG A 213 28.09 -5.48 15.76
N ASP A 214 27.84 -6.20 16.85
CA ASP A 214 26.91 -5.84 17.94
C ASP A 214 25.52 -5.39 17.45
N VAL A 215 24.99 -6.09 16.44
CA VAL A 215 23.74 -5.70 15.77
C VAL A 215 22.54 -5.99 16.66
N SER A 216 21.72 -4.97 16.90
CA SER A 216 20.41 -5.10 17.53
C SER A 216 19.32 -4.37 16.75
N HIS A 217 18.12 -4.94 16.74
CA HIS A 217 16.93 -4.33 16.13
C HIS A 217 15.65 -5.00 16.66
N HIS A 218 14.66 -4.21 17.10
CA HIS A 218 13.43 -4.71 17.73
C HIS A 218 12.14 -4.13 17.12
N TYR A 219 12.20 -3.47 15.95
CA TYR A 219 11.04 -2.82 15.31
C TYR A 219 10.30 -1.82 16.24
N GLY A 220 11.03 -1.14 17.14
CA GLY A 220 10.42 -0.27 18.14
C GLY A 220 9.61 -0.99 19.23
N ARG A 221 9.73 -2.32 19.33
CA ARG A 221 9.13 -3.14 20.39
C ARG A 221 10.18 -3.51 21.45
N SER A 222 9.74 -3.99 22.60
CA SER A 222 10.62 -4.47 23.68
C SER A 222 11.08 -5.93 23.51
N PHE A 223 10.49 -6.67 22.58
CA PHE A 223 10.80 -8.08 22.33
C PHE A 223 10.66 -8.42 20.84
N GLY A 224 11.39 -9.46 20.41
CA GLY A 224 11.48 -9.90 19.02
C GLY A 224 12.55 -9.14 18.23
N GLY A 225 13.09 -9.77 17.19
CA GLY A 225 14.17 -9.22 16.37
C GLY A 225 15.53 -9.81 16.70
N LEU A 226 16.58 -8.98 16.72
CA LEU A 226 17.97 -9.37 17.02
C LEU A 226 18.55 -8.58 18.20
N ARG A 227 19.43 -9.22 18.99
CA ARG A 227 20.08 -8.62 20.15
C ARG A 227 21.57 -8.98 20.23
N ASN A 228 22.42 -7.97 20.04
CA ASN A 228 23.89 -8.05 20.11
C ASN A 228 24.48 -9.19 19.27
N VAL A 229 24.02 -9.31 18.03
CA VAL A 229 24.49 -10.34 17.10
C VAL A 229 25.84 -9.95 16.51
N ASN A 230 26.82 -10.82 16.67
CA ASN A 230 28.16 -10.71 16.11
C ASN A 230 28.39 -11.87 15.14
N LEU A 231 28.44 -11.63 13.85
CA LEU A 231 28.53 -12.69 12.84
C LEU A 231 29.42 -12.26 11.69
N THR A 232 30.43 -13.06 11.36
CA THR A 232 31.29 -12.84 10.19
C THR A 232 31.06 -13.96 9.19
N ILE A 233 30.75 -13.63 7.94
CA ILE A 233 30.57 -14.56 6.82
C ILE A 233 31.67 -14.29 5.81
N ARG A 234 32.53 -15.29 5.59
CA ARG A 234 33.70 -15.16 4.70
C ARG A 234 33.27 -15.16 3.23
N PRO A 235 34.08 -14.55 2.34
CA PRO A 235 33.91 -14.67 0.89
C PRO A 235 33.69 -16.12 0.44
N GLY A 236 32.60 -16.37 -0.29
CA GLY A 236 32.27 -17.70 -0.81
C GLY A 236 31.76 -18.72 0.22
N GLU A 237 31.63 -18.33 1.50
CA GLU A 237 31.09 -19.20 2.55
C GLU A 237 29.58 -19.39 2.39
N LYS A 238 29.12 -20.63 2.55
CA LYS A 238 27.70 -20.97 2.61
C LYS A 238 27.28 -21.14 4.07
N LEU A 239 26.56 -20.16 4.59
CA LEU A 239 26.05 -20.13 5.95
C LEU A 239 24.59 -20.57 6.00
N GLY A 240 24.30 -21.60 6.79
CA GLY A 240 22.94 -21.97 7.17
C GLY A 240 22.50 -21.25 8.44
N VAL A 241 21.29 -20.69 8.47
CA VAL A 241 20.70 -20.05 9.64
C VAL A 241 19.44 -20.81 10.06
N VAL A 242 19.44 -21.35 11.27
CA VAL A 242 18.34 -22.15 11.83
C VAL A 242 17.88 -21.62 13.17
N GLY A 243 16.65 -21.95 13.56
CA GLY A 243 16.05 -21.48 14.80
C GLY A 243 14.53 -21.56 14.74
N ARG A 244 13.88 -21.46 15.89
CA ARG A 244 12.41 -21.49 16.01
C ARG A 244 11.75 -20.33 15.24
N SER A 245 10.45 -20.44 14.97
CA SER A 245 9.69 -19.28 14.51
C SER A 245 9.82 -18.14 15.54
N GLY A 246 10.02 -16.91 15.06
CA GLY A 246 10.28 -15.76 15.93
C GLY A 246 11.72 -15.58 16.44
N ALA A 247 12.65 -16.51 16.17
CA ALA A 247 14.03 -16.42 16.65
C ALA A 247 14.91 -15.31 16.03
N GLY A 248 14.37 -14.49 15.12
CA GLY A 248 15.10 -13.36 14.50
C GLY A 248 15.69 -13.63 13.11
N LYS A 249 15.50 -14.82 12.52
CA LYS A 249 16.03 -15.19 11.20
C LYS A 249 15.62 -14.21 10.07
N SER A 250 14.32 -13.94 9.93
CA SER A 250 13.84 -13.00 8.91
C SER A 250 14.29 -11.55 9.21
N THR A 251 14.52 -11.20 10.48
CA THR A 251 15.06 -9.89 10.86
C THR A 251 16.51 -9.75 10.39
N LEU A 252 17.34 -10.79 10.56
CA LEU A 252 18.71 -10.84 10.04
C LEU A 252 18.75 -10.53 8.54
N VAL A 253 17.93 -11.22 7.75
CA VAL A 253 17.87 -11.01 6.29
C VAL A 253 17.36 -9.62 5.93
N LYS A 254 16.32 -9.13 6.60
CA LYS A 254 15.79 -7.77 6.37
C LYS A 254 16.82 -6.68 6.67
N LEU A 255 17.68 -6.87 7.67
CA LEU A 255 18.75 -5.92 7.99
C LEU A 255 19.89 -5.98 6.97
N ILE A 256 20.30 -7.18 6.54
CA ILE A 256 21.35 -7.35 5.51
C ILE A 256 20.92 -6.70 4.18
N LEU A 257 19.64 -6.79 3.81
CA LEU A 257 19.06 -6.13 2.63
C LEU A 257 18.77 -4.64 2.84
N ARG A 258 19.04 -4.12 4.04
CA ARG A 258 18.70 -2.77 4.49
C ARG A 258 17.25 -2.42 4.13
N PHE A 259 16.31 -3.25 4.57
CA PHE A 259 14.89 -2.87 4.66
C PHE A 259 14.58 -2.13 5.97
N TYR A 260 15.48 -2.24 6.94
CA TYR A 260 15.50 -1.47 8.17
C TYR A 260 16.95 -1.15 8.49
N ASP A 261 17.20 0.01 9.10
CA ASP A 261 18.50 0.30 9.70
C ASP A 261 18.61 -0.40 11.06
N THR A 262 19.84 -0.68 11.48
CA THR A 262 20.13 -1.24 12.81
C THR A 262 19.85 -0.21 13.90
N GLU A 263 19.26 -0.62 15.03
CA GLU A 263 19.08 0.25 16.21
C GLU A 263 20.41 0.46 16.95
N SER A 264 21.25 -0.58 16.97
CA SER A 264 22.63 -0.53 17.47
C SER A 264 23.54 -1.41 16.63
N GLY A 265 24.84 -1.13 16.69
CA GLY A 265 25.85 -1.88 15.94
C GLY A 265 25.95 -1.45 14.48
N ALA A 266 26.59 -2.27 13.66
CA ALA A 266 26.76 -2.03 12.24
C ALA A 266 26.82 -3.33 11.44
N ILE A 267 26.37 -3.26 10.18
CA ILE A 267 26.56 -4.32 9.19
C ILE A 267 27.52 -3.80 8.14
N LEU A 268 28.61 -4.52 7.90
CA LEU A 268 29.65 -4.16 6.96
C LEU A 268 29.73 -5.18 5.83
N ILE A 269 29.95 -4.68 4.61
CA ILE A 269 30.34 -5.49 3.45
C ILE A 269 31.69 -4.97 2.96
N ASP A 270 32.71 -5.85 2.94
CA ASP A 270 34.10 -5.49 2.61
C ASP A 270 34.61 -4.27 3.40
N GLY A 271 34.24 -4.19 4.68
CA GLY A 271 34.59 -3.10 5.59
C GLY A 271 33.78 -1.80 5.41
N GLN A 272 32.83 -1.73 4.47
CA GLN A 272 31.94 -0.57 4.27
C GLN A 272 30.62 -0.80 5.01
N ASN A 273 30.20 0.15 5.84
CA ASN A 273 28.90 0.07 6.51
C ASN A 273 27.77 0.25 5.48
N ILE A 274 26.81 -0.67 5.48
CA ILE A 274 25.68 -0.65 4.55
C ILE A 274 24.77 0.59 4.72
N SER A 275 24.82 1.26 5.88
CA SER A 275 24.09 2.52 6.11
C SER A 275 24.69 3.73 5.40
N ASP A 276 25.94 3.62 4.94
CA ASP A 276 26.72 4.73 4.36
C ASP A 276 26.80 4.67 2.82
N VAL A 277 26.29 3.59 2.22
CA VAL A 277 26.23 3.39 0.77
C VAL A 277 24.80 3.56 0.25
N THR A 278 24.65 3.72 -1.07
CA THR A 278 23.33 3.81 -1.70
C THR A 278 22.57 2.48 -1.57
N GLN A 279 21.26 2.53 -1.28
CA GLN A 279 20.42 1.33 -1.19
C GLN A 279 20.41 0.52 -2.49
N GLU A 280 20.46 1.21 -3.63
CA GLU A 280 20.48 0.59 -4.95
C GLU A 280 21.77 -0.21 -5.17
N SER A 281 22.94 0.39 -4.90
CA SER A 281 24.23 -0.30 -5.07
C SER A 281 24.36 -1.51 -4.15
N LEU A 282 23.89 -1.41 -2.90
CA LEU A 282 23.82 -2.53 -1.96
C LEU A 282 22.96 -3.67 -2.51
N ARG A 283 21.70 -3.37 -2.86
CA ARG A 283 20.75 -4.39 -3.33
C ARG A 283 21.16 -4.97 -4.67
N ARG A 284 21.92 -4.27 -5.51
CA ARG A 284 22.51 -4.81 -6.74
C ARG A 284 23.46 -5.98 -6.46
N GLN A 285 24.21 -5.93 -5.35
CA GLN A 285 25.16 -6.98 -4.95
C GLN A 285 24.53 -8.17 -4.22
N ILE A 286 23.23 -8.11 -3.90
CA ILE A 286 22.53 -9.16 -3.14
C ILE A 286 21.36 -9.75 -3.95
N GLY A 287 21.43 -11.02 -4.29
CA GLY A 287 20.31 -11.80 -4.83
C GLY A 287 19.48 -12.38 -3.69
N MET A 288 18.16 -12.32 -3.77
CA MET A 288 17.27 -12.92 -2.77
C MET A 288 16.25 -13.84 -3.44
N VAL A 289 16.19 -15.09 -2.98
CA VAL A 289 15.07 -16.00 -3.25
C VAL A 289 14.13 -15.96 -2.06
N GLN A 290 12.94 -15.40 -2.24
CA GLN A 290 11.93 -15.24 -1.19
C GLN A 290 11.06 -16.50 -1.06
N GLN A 291 10.50 -16.70 0.14
CA GLN A 291 9.52 -17.77 0.41
C GLN A 291 8.25 -17.60 -0.44
N ASP A 292 7.73 -16.37 -0.55
CA ASP A 292 6.58 -16.02 -1.40
C ASP A 292 7.06 -15.51 -2.76
N SER A 293 7.05 -16.39 -3.77
CA SER A 293 7.43 -16.08 -5.15
C SER A 293 6.32 -15.32 -5.89
N SER A 294 5.97 -14.14 -5.39
CA SER A 294 4.99 -13.28 -6.04
C SER A 294 5.57 -12.64 -7.31
N LEU A 295 4.76 -12.64 -8.38
CA LEU A 295 5.12 -12.06 -9.67
C LEU A 295 4.41 -10.73 -9.90
N LEU A 296 5.06 -9.82 -10.62
CA LEU A 296 4.47 -8.56 -11.06
C LEU A 296 3.37 -8.85 -12.08
N HIS A 297 2.32 -8.02 -12.11
CA HIS A 297 1.25 -8.10 -13.11
C HIS A 297 1.73 -7.61 -14.49
N ARG A 298 2.62 -8.38 -15.11
CA ARG A 298 3.31 -8.10 -16.38
C ARG A 298 3.51 -9.41 -17.16
N SER A 299 4.18 -9.34 -18.30
CA SER A 299 4.61 -10.53 -19.04
C SER A 299 5.59 -11.40 -18.21
N VAL A 300 5.75 -12.67 -18.59
CA VAL A 300 6.80 -13.52 -18.02
C VAL A 300 8.18 -12.93 -18.29
N ARG A 301 8.40 -12.41 -19.51
CA ARG A 301 9.61 -11.69 -19.93
C ARG A 301 9.98 -10.59 -18.95
N ASP A 302 9.05 -9.67 -18.69
CA ASP A 302 9.27 -8.54 -17.78
C ASP A 302 9.55 -9.01 -16.35
N ASN A 303 8.94 -10.12 -15.93
CA ASN A 303 9.17 -10.68 -14.61
C ASN A 303 10.59 -11.23 -14.45
N ILE A 304 11.16 -11.85 -15.50
CA ILE A 304 12.54 -12.35 -15.47
C ILE A 304 13.53 -11.18 -15.60
N LEU A 305 13.32 -10.29 -16.57
CA LEU A 305 14.15 -9.10 -16.81
C LEU A 305 14.14 -8.11 -15.63
N TYR A 306 13.15 -8.16 -14.74
CA TYR A 306 13.16 -7.37 -13.51
C TYR A 306 14.42 -7.60 -12.65
N GLY A 307 15.07 -8.77 -12.76
CA GLY A 307 16.32 -9.06 -12.06
C GLY A 307 17.52 -8.28 -12.62
N ARG A 308 17.52 -8.01 -13.93
CA ARG A 308 18.55 -7.25 -14.65
C ARG A 308 17.95 -6.69 -15.96
N PRO A 309 17.41 -5.45 -15.93
CA PRO A 309 16.66 -4.89 -17.07
C PRO A 309 17.44 -4.81 -18.37
N ASP A 310 18.76 -4.61 -18.29
CA ASP A 310 19.65 -4.47 -19.45
C ASP A 310 20.12 -5.82 -20.03
N ALA A 311 19.60 -6.95 -19.53
CA ALA A 311 19.97 -8.27 -20.03
C ALA A 311 19.41 -8.52 -21.43
N SER A 312 20.20 -9.21 -22.26
CA SER A 312 19.76 -9.65 -23.58
C SER A 312 18.72 -10.76 -23.50
N GLU A 313 17.94 -10.94 -24.57
CA GLU A 313 16.97 -12.04 -24.67
C GLU A 313 17.61 -13.43 -24.53
N ALA A 314 18.83 -13.60 -25.07
CA ALA A 314 19.58 -14.85 -24.94
C ALA A 314 19.94 -15.16 -23.48
N GLU A 315 20.35 -14.15 -22.71
CA GLU A 315 20.65 -14.30 -21.28
C GLU A 315 19.39 -14.59 -20.47
N MET A 316 18.28 -13.92 -20.77
CA MET A 316 16.98 -14.21 -20.15
C MET A 316 16.55 -15.67 -20.39
N ILE A 317 16.65 -16.15 -21.63
CA ILE A 317 16.32 -17.54 -21.98
C ILE A 317 17.28 -18.51 -21.28
N ALA A 318 18.58 -18.21 -21.22
CA ALA A 318 19.55 -19.03 -20.51
C ALA A 318 19.23 -19.13 -19.01
N ALA A 319 18.84 -18.02 -18.37
CA ALA A 319 18.40 -18.01 -16.98
C ALA A 319 17.11 -18.81 -16.78
N ALA A 320 16.14 -18.68 -17.69
CA ALA A 320 14.90 -19.46 -17.67
C ALA A 320 15.17 -20.97 -17.82
N LYS A 321 16.12 -21.38 -18.67
CA LYS A 321 16.53 -22.78 -18.82
C LYS A 321 17.20 -23.31 -17.56
N LYS A 322 18.13 -22.55 -16.96
CA LYS A 322 18.79 -22.92 -15.70
C LYS A 322 17.81 -23.05 -14.53
N ALA A 323 16.70 -22.32 -14.56
CA ALA A 323 15.62 -22.43 -13.58
C ALA A 323 14.54 -23.48 -13.94
N GLU A 324 14.74 -24.25 -15.02
CA GLU A 324 13.75 -25.20 -15.57
C GLU A 324 12.38 -24.57 -15.86
N ALA A 325 12.38 -23.29 -16.23
CA ALA A 325 11.17 -22.54 -16.53
C ALA A 325 10.85 -22.51 -18.03
N HIS A 326 11.86 -22.69 -18.89
CA HIS A 326 11.74 -22.46 -20.33
C HIS A 326 10.58 -23.22 -20.98
N ASP A 327 10.47 -24.51 -20.73
CA ASP A 327 9.54 -25.38 -21.46
C ASP A 327 8.08 -25.07 -21.12
N PHE A 328 7.76 -24.87 -19.84
CA PHE A 328 6.39 -24.49 -19.46
C PHE A 328 6.08 -23.06 -19.91
N ILE A 329 7.05 -22.15 -19.92
CA ILE A 329 6.84 -20.77 -20.37
C ILE A 329 6.37 -20.77 -21.83
N LEU A 330 6.99 -21.57 -22.70
CA LEU A 330 6.60 -21.66 -24.10
C LEU A 330 5.16 -22.17 -24.31
N ALA A 331 4.64 -22.96 -23.37
CA ALA A 331 3.27 -23.47 -23.40
C ALA A 331 2.23 -22.48 -22.86
N LEU A 332 2.64 -21.34 -22.32
CA LEU A 332 1.71 -20.35 -21.77
C LEU A 332 0.95 -19.62 -22.88
N GLU A 333 -0.34 -19.44 -22.65
CA GLU A 333 -1.22 -18.60 -23.45
C GLU A 333 -2.18 -17.87 -22.50
N ASP A 334 -2.36 -16.56 -22.71
CA ASP A 334 -3.27 -15.77 -21.91
C ASP A 334 -4.59 -15.45 -22.64
N PRO A 335 -5.63 -14.94 -21.94
CA PRO A 335 -6.94 -14.67 -22.54
C PRO A 335 -6.92 -13.62 -23.67
N GLN A 336 -5.82 -12.86 -23.80
CA GLN A 336 -5.62 -11.88 -24.87
C GLN A 336 -4.86 -12.47 -26.06
N GLY A 337 -4.56 -13.77 -26.05
CA GLY A 337 -3.88 -14.49 -27.13
C GLY A 337 -2.36 -14.32 -27.13
N ARG A 338 -1.76 -13.71 -26.09
CA ARG A 338 -0.29 -13.63 -25.97
C ARG A 338 0.25 -14.98 -25.56
N LYS A 339 1.40 -15.37 -26.12
CA LYS A 339 2.00 -16.70 -25.95
C LYS A 339 3.41 -16.62 -25.41
N GLY A 340 3.88 -17.70 -24.81
CA GLY A 340 5.27 -17.84 -24.41
C GLY A 340 5.69 -16.82 -23.36
N TYR A 341 6.85 -16.19 -23.58
CA TYR A 341 7.40 -15.15 -22.71
C TYR A 341 6.56 -13.87 -22.63
N ASP A 342 5.71 -13.62 -23.63
CA ASP A 342 4.91 -12.41 -23.70
C ASP A 342 3.53 -12.58 -23.03
N ALA A 343 3.19 -13.80 -22.60
CA ALA A 343 1.97 -14.08 -21.85
C ALA A 343 1.98 -13.37 -20.49
N HIS A 344 0.85 -12.76 -20.10
CA HIS A 344 0.73 -12.08 -18.80
C HIS A 344 0.27 -13.03 -17.71
N VAL A 345 1.04 -13.07 -16.61
CA VAL A 345 0.84 -14.01 -15.49
C VAL A 345 -0.29 -13.62 -14.52
N GLY A 346 -0.89 -12.44 -14.69
CA GLY A 346 -1.93 -11.92 -13.80
C GLY A 346 -1.37 -11.30 -12.51
N GLU A 347 -2.25 -10.74 -11.68
CA GLU A 347 -1.87 -10.21 -10.38
C GLU A 347 -1.26 -11.30 -9.50
N ARG A 348 -0.08 -11.04 -8.93
CA ARG A 348 0.70 -12.00 -8.12
C ARG A 348 1.00 -13.33 -8.82
N GLY A 349 0.87 -13.42 -10.15
CA GLY A 349 1.09 -14.66 -10.89
C GLY A 349 0.00 -15.72 -10.71
N VAL A 350 -1.25 -15.30 -10.43
CA VAL A 350 -2.39 -16.21 -10.16
C VAL A 350 -2.64 -17.26 -11.25
N LYS A 351 -2.19 -17.01 -12.50
CA LYS A 351 -2.37 -17.95 -13.62
C LYS A 351 -1.36 -19.09 -13.66
N LEU A 352 -0.33 -19.06 -12.81
CA LEU A 352 0.70 -20.08 -12.73
C LEU A 352 0.49 -20.95 -11.49
N SER A 353 0.95 -22.20 -11.53
CA SER A 353 1.06 -23.02 -10.33
C SER A 353 2.10 -22.46 -9.36
N GLY A 354 2.08 -22.89 -8.09
CA GLY A 354 3.07 -22.48 -7.09
C GLY A 354 4.51 -22.71 -7.56
N GLY A 355 4.81 -23.92 -8.04
CA GLY A 355 6.14 -24.25 -8.54
C GLY A 355 6.53 -23.52 -9.84
N GLN A 356 5.57 -23.22 -10.71
CA GLN A 356 5.85 -22.37 -11.89
C GLN A 356 6.24 -20.95 -11.48
N ARG A 357 5.51 -20.33 -10.55
CA ARG A 357 5.86 -18.99 -10.04
C ARG A 357 7.26 -18.97 -9.43
N GLN A 358 7.59 -20.01 -8.68
CA GLN A 358 8.89 -20.14 -8.04
C GLN A 358 10.04 -20.29 -9.04
N ARG A 359 9.85 -21.06 -10.12
CA ARG A 359 10.85 -21.17 -11.20
C ARG A 359 11.05 -19.85 -11.95
N VAL A 360 9.99 -19.07 -12.19
CA VAL A 360 10.14 -17.70 -12.75
C VAL A 360 10.89 -16.78 -11.79
N ALA A 361 10.59 -16.84 -10.49
CA ALA A 361 11.30 -16.06 -9.48
C ALA A 361 12.78 -16.49 -9.37
N LEU A 362 13.07 -17.79 -9.47
CA LEU A 362 14.43 -18.30 -9.51
C LEU A 362 15.17 -17.81 -10.76
N ALA A 363 14.56 -17.86 -11.94
CA ALA A 363 15.13 -17.32 -13.17
C ALA A 363 15.52 -15.84 -13.04
N ARG A 364 14.72 -15.03 -12.34
CA ARG A 364 15.04 -13.62 -12.02
C ARG A 364 16.32 -13.50 -11.20
N VAL A 365 16.50 -14.37 -10.20
CA VAL A 365 17.70 -14.37 -9.35
C VAL A 365 18.92 -14.87 -10.11
N ILE A 366 18.76 -15.91 -10.95
CA ILE A 366 19.81 -16.42 -11.84
C ILE A 366 20.28 -15.33 -12.80
N LEU A 367 19.35 -14.59 -13.41
CA LEU A 367 19.68 -13.52 -14.35
C LEU A 367 20.42 -12.37 -13.68
N LYS A 368 20.06 -12.04 -12.43
CA LYS A 368 20.72 -11.01 -11.64
C LYS A 368 22.18 -11.37 -11.32
N ASP A 369 22.44 -12.65 -11.06
CA ASP A 369 23.78 -13.22 -10.82
C ASP A 369 24.62 -12.50 -9.74
N ALA A 370 23.96 -11.94 -8.72
CA ALA A 370 24.63 -11.20 -7.64
C ALA A 370 25.65 -12.08 -6.87
N PRO A 371 26.75 -11.50 -6.33
CA PRO A 371 27.79 -12.25 -5.63
C PRO A 371 27.39 -12.74 -4.22
N ILE A 372 26.46 -12.04 -3.57
CA ILE A 372 25.87 -12.47 -2.29
C ILE A 372 24.47 -13.02 -2.59
N LEU A 373 24.17 -14.20 -2.08
CA LEU A 373 22.88 -14.87 -2.27
C LEU A 373 22.20 -15.12 -0.92
N VAL A 374 20.96 -14.68 -0.81
CA VAL A 374 20.09 -14.94 0.35
C VAL A 374 18.96 -15.87 -0.08
N LEU A 375 18.82 -16.99 0.60
CA LEU A 375 17.78 -17.98 0.36
C LEU A 375 16.85 -18.02 1.57
N ASP A 376 15.58 -17.67 1.41
CA ASP A 376 14.56 -17.72 2.45
C ASP A 376 13.53 -18.78 2.08
N GLU A 377 13.68 -20.00 2.61
CA GLU A 377 12.75 -21.12 2.45
C GLU A 377 12.36 -21.47 1.00
N ALA A 378 13.35 -21.47 0.10
CA ALA A 378 13.16 -21.64 -1.34
C ALA A 378 12.67 -23.02 -1.82
N THR A 379 12.03 -23.87 -0.99
CA THR A 379 11.46 -25.18 -1.41
C THR A 379 10.17 -25.60 -0.69
N SER A 380 9.55 -24.74 0.13
CA SER A 380 8.47 -25.16 1.04
C SER A 380 7.10 -25.41 0.38
N ALA A 381 6.86 -24.93 -0.85
CA ALA A 381 5.56 -24.96 -1.52
C ALA A 381 5.48 -25.93 -2.74
N LEU A 382 6.41 -26.87 -2.86
CA LEU A 382 6.60 -27.69 -4.06
C LEU A 382 6.19 -29.16 -3.84
N ASP A 383 5.77 -29.80 -4.93
CA ASP A 383 5.72 -31.25 -5.03
C ASP A 383 7.14 -31.85 -5.09
N SER A 384 7.27 -33.15 -4.78
CA SER A 384 8.57 -33.81 -4.62
C SER A 384 9.43 -33.83 -5.90
N GLU A 385 8.81 -33.80 -7.09
CA GLU A 385 9.51 -33.86 -8.37
C GLU A 385 10.03 -32.47 -8.80
N ALA A 386 9.19 -31.42 -8.71
CA ALA A 386 9.63 -30.05 -8.95
C ALA A 386 10.63 -29.58 -7.88
N GLU A 387 10.58 -30.12 -6.67
CA GLU A 387 11.54 -29.81 -5.63
C GLU A 387 12.97 -30.25 -5.98
N ALA A 388 13.16 -31.46 -6.51
CA ALA A 388 14.49 -31.96 -6.85
C ALA A 388 15.18 -31.09 -7.92
N ALA A 389 14.42 -30.76 -8.98
CA ALA A 389 14.82 -29.82 -10.02
C ALA A 389 15.23 -28.45 -9.46
N ILE A 390 14.39 -27.86 -8.60
CA ILE A 390 14.65 -26.54 -8.02
C ILE A 390 15.85 -26.58 -7.07
N GLN A 391 16.02 -27.64 -6.29
CA GLN A 391 17.20 -27.82 -5.45
C GLN A 391 18.48 -27.88 -6.28
N GLN A 392 18.48 -28.64 -7.39
CA GLN A 392 19.63 -28.72 -8.28
C GLN A 392 19.98 -27.36 -8.90
N ALA A 393 18.97 -26.62 -9.36
CA ALA A 393 19.15 -25.26 -9.85
C ALA A 393 19.73 -24.34 -8.77
N LEU A 394 19.19 -24.37 -7.54
CA LEU A 394 19.69 -23.60 -6.40
C LEU A 394 21.15 -23.92 -6.07
N TYR A 395 21.54 -25.20 -6.05
CA TYR A 395 22.94 -25.59 -5.83
C TYR A 395 23.87 -25.02 -6.89
N GLY A 396 23.43 -24.99 -8.16
CA GLY A 396 24.18 -24.35 -9.24
C GLY A 396 24.37 -22.85 -9.02
N VAL A 397 23.32 -22.14 -8.59
CA VAL A 397 23.38 -20.70 -8.30
C VAL A 397 24.29 -20.39 -7.12
N MET A 398 24.37 -21.27 -6.13
CA MET A 398 25.21 -21.09 -4.95
C MET A 398 26.72 -21.23 -5.20
N GLN A 399 27.15 -21.71 -6.38
CA GLN A 399 28.57 -21.92 -6.65
C GLN A 399 29.33 -20.59 -6.77
N GLY A 400 30.43 -20.47 -6.02
CA GLY A 400 31.32 -19.29 -6.07
C GLY A 400 30.72 -18.03 -5.44
N LYS A 401 29.63 -18.14 -4.67
CA LYS A 401 28.93 -17.01 -4.04
C LYS A 401 28.98 -17.12 -2.52
N THR A 402 28.91 -15.99 -1.83
CA THR A 402 28.64 -15.96 -0.38
C THR A 402 27.15 -16.21 -0.18
N VAL A 403 26.77 -17.26 0.54
CA VAL A 403 25.36 -17.69 0.67
C VAL A 403 24.88 -17.61 2.10
N ILE A 404 23.69 -17.05 2.30
CA ILE A 404 22.96 -17.08 3.57
C ILE A 404 21.65 -17.80 3.32
N ALA A 405 21.52 -19.00 3.86
CA ALA A 405 20.32 -19.83 3.70
C ALA A 405 19.55 -19.91 5.02
N ILE A 406 18.36 -19.31 5.07
CA ILE A 406 17.33 -19.62 6.06
C ILE A 406 16.52 -20.77 5.49
N ALA A 407 16.65 -21.95 6.06
CA ALA A 407 15.85 -23.10 5.61
C ALA A 407 15.09 -23.72 6.76
N HIS A 408 13.85 -24.10 6.44
CA HIS A 408 13.04 -24.99 7.27
C HIS A 408 13.31 -26.47 6.99
N ARG A 409 13.99 -26.82 5.90
CA ARG A 409 14.45 -28.17 5.63
C ARG A 409 15.90 -28.32 6.05
N LEU A 410 16.14 -29.12 7.08
CA LEU A 410 17.48 -29.33 7.60
C LEU A 410 18.41 -30.04 6.62
N SER A 411 17.89 -30.76 5.61
CA SER A 411 18.70 -31.34 4.52
C SER A 411 19.46 -30.28 3.72
N THR A 412 18.84 -29.13 3.43
CA THR A 412 19.51 -27.99 2.79
C THR A 412 20.56 -27.38 3.72
N ILE A 413 20.26 -27.28 5.02
CA ILE A 413 21.20 -26.74 6.03
C ILE A 413 22.42 -27.64 6.22
N ALA A 414 22.25 -28.96 6.13
CA ALA A 414 23.34 -29.92 6.30
C ALA A 414 24.41 -29.80 5.20
N ALA A 415 24.04 -29.28 4.03
CA ALA A 415 24.96 -29.02 2.92
C ALA A 415 25.70 -27.67 3.02
N MET A 416 25.48 -26.89 4.08
CA MET A 416 26.16 -25.60 4.32
C MET A 416 27.54 -25.81 4.96
N ASP A 417 28.47 -24.89 4.70
CA ASP A 417 29.84 -24.94 5.24
C ASP A 417 29.85 -24.71 6.75
N ARG A 418 28.94 -23.84 7.23
CA ARG A 418 28.74 -23.53 8.64
C ARG A 418 27.27 -23.28 8.90
N VAL A 419 26.82 -23.59 10.12
CA VAL A 419 25.47 -23.37 10.59
C VAL A 419 25.50 -22.49 11.83
N VAL A 420 24.59 -21.52 11.89
CA VAL A 420 24.31 -20.67 13.05
C VAL A 420 22.89 -20.95 13.53
N VAL A 421 22.77 -21.21 14.83
CA VAL A 421 21.49 -21.39 15.52
C VAL A 421 21.12 -20.10 16.22
N LEU A 422 20.00 -19.51 15.83
CA LEU A 422 19.40 -18.37 16.51
C LEU A 422 18.33 -18.82 17.51
N GLU A 423 18.40 -18.27 18.72
CA GLU A 423 17.39 -18.40 19.78
C GLU A 423 17.16 -17.04 20.43
N ASP A 424 15.89 -16.62 20.53
CA ASP A 424 15.48 -15.33 21.12
C ASP A 424 16.28 -14.11 20.64
N GLY A 425 16.60 -14.08 19.34
CA GLY A 425 17.32 -12.98 18.70
C GLY A 425 18.84 -12.98 18.92
N GLN A 426 19.39 -14.04 19.52
CA GLN A 426 20.83 -14.19 19.76
C GLN A 426 21.39 -15.45 19.10
N MET A 427 22.69 -15.46 18.85
CA MET A 427 23.38 -16.68 18.41
C MET A 427 23.60 -17.60 19.59
N ALA A 428 22.96 -18.77 19.57
CA ALA A 428 23.07 -19.79 20.61
C ALA A 428 24.21 -20.78 20.32
N GLU A 429 24.36 -21.19 19.05
CA GLU A 429 25.37 -22.13 18.62
C GLU A 429 25.90 -21.78 17.22
N GLU A 430 27.18 -22.07 16.97
CA GLU A 430 27.74 -22.10 15.63
C GLU A 430 28.70 -23.28 15.44
N GLY A 431 28.81 -23.75 14.20
CA GLY A 431 29.76 -24.80 13.81
C GLY A 431 29.34 -25.53 12.53
N ARG A 432 30.10 -26.55 12.15
CA ARG A 432 29.71 -27.46 11.05
C ARG A 432 28.59 -28.38 11.51
N HIS A 433 27.79 -28.87 10.57
CA HIS A 433 26.70 -29.81 10.82
C HIS A 433 27.10 -30.96 11.77
N GLN A 434 28.19 -31.67 11.44
CA GLN A 434 28.65 -32.81 12.24
C GLN A 434 29.13 -32.42 13.64
N ASP A 435 29.67 -31.21 13.82
CA ASP A 435 30.14 -30.73 15.11
C ASP A 435 28.96 -30.37 16.02
N LEU A 436 27.94 -29.72 15.45
CA LEU A 436 26.72 -29.36 16.17
C LEU A 436 25.87 -30.57 16.57
N LEU A 437 25.84 -31.61 15.73
CA LEU A 437 25.20 -32.88 16.11
C LEU A 437 25.89 -33.54 17.30
N ARG A 438 27.23 -33.56 17.32
CA ARG A 438 28.02 -34.14 18.43
C ARG A 438 27.85 -33.38 19.75
N LYS A 439 27.60 -32.07 19.69
CA LYS A 439 27.32 -31.25 20.89
C LYS A 439 25.98 -31.58 21.55
N ASN A 440 25.08 -32.30 20.87
CA ASN A 440 23.73 -32.63 21.34
C ASN A 440 22.93 -31.39 21.86
N GLY A 441 23.16 -30.23 21.22
CA GLY A 441 22.54 -28.95 21.57
C GLY A 441 21.16 -28.72 20.95
N LEU A 442 20.75 -27.46 20.83
CA LEU A 442 19.55 -27.02 20.12
C LEU A 442 19.53 -27.51 18.67
N TYR A 443 20.67 -27.45 17.98
CA TYR A 443 20.78 -27.93 16.61
C TYR A 443 20.43 -29.41 16.48
N ALA A 444 21.02 -30.25 17.34
CA ALA A 444 20.76 -31.69 17.35
C ALA A 444 19.30 -32.01 17.67
N ARG A 445 18.66 -31.25 18.56
CA ARG A 445 17.22 -31.38 18.84
C ARG A 445 16.35 -31.00 17.64
N PHE A 446 16.70 -29.93 16.92
CA PHE A 446 16.01 -29.57 15.67
C PHE A 446 16.16 -30.68 14.63
N TRP A 447 17.38 -31.21 14.49
CA TRP A 447 17.67 -32.33 13.60
C TRP A 447 16.83 -33.56 13.93
N ALA A 448 16.93 -34.07 15.17
CA ALA A 448 16.22 -35.27 15.59
C ALA A 448 14.69 -35.16 15.39
N ARG A 449 14.09 -33.99 15.67
CA ARG A 449 12.64 -33.79 15.48
C ARG A 449 12.23 -33.85 14.01
N GLN A 450 13.07 -33.34 13.10
CA GLN A 450 12.74 -33.27 11.68
C GLN A 450 13.15 -34.54 10.92
N SER A 451 14.27 -35.18 11.29
CA SER A 451 14.72 -36.45 10.72
C SER A 451 13.96 -37.65 11.32
N GLY A 452 13.56 -37.58 12.58
CA GLY A 452 12.82 -38.62 13.29
C GLY A 452 11.31 -38.65 13.01
N GLY A 453 10.74 -37.60 12.41
CA GLY A 453 9.33 -37.56 12.01
C GLY A 453 8.93 -38.56 10.92
N PHE A 454 9.89 -39.30 10.35
CA PHE A 454 9.65 -40.42 9.44
C PHE A 454 9.76 -41.80 10.12
N ILE A 455 10.23 -41.89 11.37
CA ILE A 455 10.48 -43.16 12.07
C ILE A 455 9.50 -43.25 13.27
N GLY A 456 8.22 -43.30 12.96
CA GLY A 456 7.13 -43.47 13.93
C GLY A 456 6.13 -44.54 13.51
N LEU A 457 6.56 -45.51 12.68
CA LEU A 457 5.73 -46.62 12.21
C LEU A 457 6.25 -48.01 12.66
N GLU A 458 7.28 -48.09 13.50
CA GLU A 458 7.86 -49.39 13.90
C GLU A 458 7.90 -49.66 15.41
N GLU A 459 7.56 -48.71 16.29
CA GLU A 459 7.59 -48.95 17.76
C GLU A 459 6.22 -49.20 18.42
N GLU A 460 5.11 -49.22 17.68
CA GLU A 460 3.76 -49.52 18.24
C GLU A 460 3.15 -50.87 17.79
N ALA A 461 3.91 -51.76 17.16
CA ALA A 461 3.42 -53.10 16.77
C ALA A 461 4.16 -54.27 17.45
N ALA A 462 4.86 -54.01 18.55
CA ALA A 462 5.49 -55.04 19.37
C ALA A 462 5.38 -54.72 20.86
N GLU A 463 4.14 -54.59 21.37
CA GLU A 463 3.77 -54.96 22.74
C GLU A 463 2.37 -55.58 22.76
#